data_AF-A0A0V1F7W0-F1
#
_entry.id   AF-A0A0V1F7W0-F1
#
_cell.length_a   1.000
_cell.length_b   1.000
_cell.length_c   1.000
_cell.angle_alpha   90.00
_cell.angle_beta   90.00
_cell.angle_gamma   90.00
#
_symmetry.space_group_name_H-M   'P 1'
#
loop_
_entity.id
_entity.type
_entity.pdbx_description
1 polymer ?
#
loop_
_entity_poly.entity_id
_entity_poly.type
_entity_poly.pdbx_seq_one_letter_code
_entity_poly.pdbx_strand_id
1 'polypeptide(L)'
;MTYPHLSTKLTVSAMFSKRRISTVFDLMFPRGIENLKEQKGKMENTSGNRADRQFKIGKTVMVRDYTRDQKLWREGVIVGQQGQVT
;
A
#
# COMPACT_ATOMS: atom_id res chain seq x y z
N MET A 1 14.56 2.77 -11.91
CA MET A 1 14.42 4.17 -11.45
C MET A 1 14.56 4.22 -9.95
N THR A 2 15.25 5.23 -9.45
CA THR A 2 15.38 5.50 -8.02
C THR A 2 14.31 6.46 -7.54
N TYR A 3 13.36 5.93 -6.77
CA TYR A 3 12.24 6.73 -6.27
C TYR A 3 12.49 7.20 -4.83
N PRO A 4 12.24 8.48 -4.52
CA PRO A 4 12.23 8.95 -3.15
C PRO A 4 10.99 8.41 -2.42
N HIS A 5 11.19 8.01 -1.18
CA HIS A 5 10.11 7.62 -0.30
C HIS A 5 9.29 8.85 0.11
N LEU A 6 7.97 8.71 0.20
CA LEU A 6 7.03 9.84 0.37
C LEU A 6 7.23 10.58 1.70
N SER A 7 7.39 9.84 2.80
CA SER A 7 7.54 10.43 4.14
C SER A 7 8.90 11.10 4.32
N THR A 8 9.98 10.49 3.81
CA THR A 8 11.35 10.95 4.06
C THR A 8 11.90 11.83 2.95
N LYS A 9 11.24 11.88 1.78
CA LYS A 9 11.67 12.55 0.55
C LYS A 9 13.04 12.10 0.02
N LEU A 10 13.56 10.98 0.54
CA LEU A 10 14.85 10.42 0.18
C LEU A 10 14.68 9.09 -0.53
N THR A 11 15.50 8.82 -1.54
CA THR A 11 15.62 7.49 -2.15
C THR A 11 16.25 6.53 -1.13
N VAL A 12 15.91 5.24 -1.20
CA VAL A 12 16.56 4.18 -0.41
C VAL A 12 18.10 4.26 -0.49
N SER A 13 18.66 4.49 -1.68
CA SER A 13 20.11 4.72 -1.86
C SER A 13 20.62 5.95 -1.09
N ALA A 14 19.85 7.03 -1.05
CA ALA A 14 20.23 8.23 -0.31
C ALA A 14 20.12 8.01 1.21
N MET A 15 19.15 7.19 1.66
CA MET A 15 19.03 6.81 3.07
C MET A 15 20.17 5.89 3.52
N PHE A 16 20.52 4.89 2.71
CA PHE A 16 21.51 3.87 3.07
C PHE A 16 22.96 4.34 2.81
N SER A 17 23.23 4.84 1.61
CA SER A 17 24.60 5.17 1.16
C SER A 17 24.95 6.65 1.32
N LYS A 18 24.01 7.49 1.80
CA LYS A 18 24.14 8.96 1.88
C LYS A 18 24.53 9.61 0.54
N ARG A 19 24.27 8.91 -0.57
CA ARG A 19 24.60 9.32 -1.93
C ARG A 19 23.40 9.11 -2.84
N ARG A 20 23.20 10.06 -3.74
CA ARG A 20 22.19 9.94 -4.80
C ARG A 20 22.82 9.15 -5.95
N ILE A 21 22.42 7.89 -6.08
CA ILE A 21 22.86 7.02 -7.17
C ILE A 21 21.75 7.04 -8.23
N SER A 22 22.08 7.39 -9.46
CA SER A 22 21.21 7.16 -10.62
C SER A 22 21.53 5.79 -11.22
N THR A 23 20.48 5.03 -11.54
CA THR A 23 20.62 3.78 -12.30
C THR A 23 20.59 4.07 -13.81
N VAL A 24 21.08 3.16 -14.64
CA VAL A 24 20.96 3.28 -16.11
C VAL A 24 19.49 3.46 -16.53
N PHE A 25 18.57 2.85 -15.80
CA PHE A 25 17.14 3.01 -16.02
C PHE A 25 16.63 4.43 -15.71
N ASP A 26 17.24 5.16 -14.78
CA ASP A 26 16.95 6.59 -14.57
C ASP A 26 17.40 7.45 -15.76
N LEU A 27 18.48 7.05 -16.43
CA LEU A 27 19.00 7.74 -17.60
C LEU A 27 18.14 7.48 -18.84
N MET A 28 17.66 6.25 -19.03
CA MET A 28 16.81 5.88 -20.17
C MET A 28 15.43 6.55 -20.14
N PHE A 29 14.94 6.93 -18.95
CA PHE A 29 13.60 7.47 -18.77
C PHE A 29 13.64 8.71 -17.83
N PRO A 30 14.13 9.87 -18.29
CA PRO A 30 14.34 11.03 -17.41
C PRO A 30 13.06 11.59 -16.76
N ARG A 31 11.88 11.34 -17.35
CA ARG A 31 10.58 11.88 -16.89
C ARG A 31 9.72 10.90 -16.07
N GLY A 32 10.18 9.68 -15.77
CA GLY A 32 9.30 8.72 -15.09
C GLY A 32 8.90 9.12 -13.66
N ILE A 33 9.66 9.99 -13.00
CA ILE A 33 9.30 10.54 -11.68
C ILE A 33 8.09 11.48 -11.77
N GLU A 34 8.01 12.31 -12.82
CA GLU A 34 6.89 13.24 -13.05
C GLU A 34 5.61 12.45 -13.33
N ASN A 35 5.67 11.47 -14.24
CA ASN A 35 4.56 10.58 -14.57
C ASN A 35 4.02 9.84 -13.33
N LEU A 36 4.90 9.43 -12.40
CA LEU A 36 4.50 8.81 -11.15
C LEU A 36 3.82 9.78 -10.18
N LYS A 37 4.26 11.04 -10.14
CA LYS A 37 3.61 12.08 -9.33
C LYS A 37 2.18 12.32 -9.80
N GLU A 38 1.97 12.34 -11.11
CA GLU A 38 0.64 12.47 -11.73
C GLU A 38 -0.24 11.24 -11.48
N GLN A 39 0.30 10.03 -11.62
CA GLN A 39 -0.43 8.80 -11.30
C GLN A 39 -0.85 8.73 -9.82
N LYS A 40 0.01 9.19 -8.91
CA LYS A 40 -0.29 9.22 -7.47
C LYS A 40 -1.36 10.24 -7.10
N GLY A 41 -1.31 11.44 -7.70
CA GLY A 41 -2.38 12.44 -7.53
C GLY A 41 -3.74 11.91 -7.97
N LYS A 42 -3.79 11.06 -9.01
CA LYS A 42 -5.02 10.37 -9.40
C LYS A 42 -5.46 9.34 -8.35
N MET A 43 -4.54 8.58 -7.78
CA MET A 43 -4.85 7.57 -6.75
C MET A 43 -5.42 8.18 -5.46
N GLU A 44 -4.84 9.28 -4.97
CA GLU A 44 -5.30 9.99 -3.77
C GLU A 44 -6.73 10.52 -3.94
N ASN A 45 -7.09 10.98 -5.15
CA ASN A 45 -8.44 11.45 -5.46
C ASN A 45 -9.44 10.30 -5.73
N THR A 46 -8.97 9.05 -5.81
CA THR A 46 -9.82 7.87 -6.07
C THR A 46 -10.20 7.12 -4.79
N SER A 47 -9.80 7.60 -3.60
CA SER A 47 -10.31 7.04 -2.33
C SER A 47 -11.78 7.44 -2.15
N GLY A 48 -12.66 6.75 -2.88
CA GLY A 48 -14.10 6.94 -2.80
C GLY A 48 -14.60 6.76 -1.38
N ASN A 49 -15.67 7.49 -1.07
CA ASN A 49 -16.42 7.52 0.19
C ASN A 49 -16.92 6.11 0.60
N ARG A 50 -16.01 5.26 1.07
CA ARG A 50 -16.31 3.98 1.71
C ARG A 50 -16.37 4.28 3.18
N ALA A 51 -17.55 4.11 3.78
CA ALA A 51 -17.67 4.18 5.23
C ALA A 51 -16.65 3.22 5.88
N ASP A 52 -15.90 3.74 6.85
CA ASP A 52 -14.92 2.95 7.60
C ASP A 52 -15.62 1.73 8.22
N ARG A 53 -15.15 0.53 7.87
CA ARG A 53 -15.74 -0.72 8.35
C ARG A 53 -15.15 -1.06 9.72
N GLN A 54 -15.83 -0.64 10.78
CA GLN A 54 -15.39 -0.96 12.13
C GLN A 54 -15.50 -2.47 12.46
N PHE A 55 -14.37 -3.09 12.74
CA PHE A 55 -14.26 -4.49 13.15
C PHE A 55 -14.29 -4.61 14.68
N LYS A 56 -15.45 -4.87 15.30
CA LYS A 56 -15.58 -5.03 16.76
C LYS A 56 -15.58 -6.49 17.19
N ILE A 57 -15.03 -6.80 18.37
CA ILE A 57 -15.09 -8.14 18.97
C ILE A 57 -16.54 -8.62 19.04
N GLY A 58 -16.78 -9.88 18.72
CA GLY A 58 -18.11 -10.49 18.65
C GLY A 58 -18.87 -10.24 17.34
N LYS A 59 -18.37 -9.38 16.44
CA LYS A 59 -19.00 -9.24 15.11
C LYS A 59 -18.60 -10.36 14.17
N THR A 60 -19.58 -10.79 13.39
CA THR A 60 -19.38 -11.70 12.25
C THR A 60 -18.74 -10.94 11.09
N VAL A 61 -17.73 -11.55 10.48
CA VAL A 61 -16.99 -11.03 9.33
C VAL A 61 -16.81 -12.14 8.31
N MET A 62 -16.66 -11.75 7.04
CA MET A 62 -16.28 -12.68 5.99
C MET A 62 -14.76 -12.82 5.96
N VAL A 63 -14.27 -14.04 6.20
CA VAL A 63 -12.85 -14.41 6.21
C VAL A 63 -12.54 -15.25 4.98
N ARG A 64 -11.40 -14.96 4.34
CA ARG A 64 -10.94 -15.73 3.19
C ARG A 64 -10.33 -17.05 3.65
N ASP A 65 -10.89 -18.16 3.17
CA ASP A 65 -10.36 -19.49 3.43
C ASP A 65 -9.36 -19.86 2.33
N TYR A 66 -8.08 -19.96 2.69
CA TYR A 66 -6.99 -20.29 1.77
C TYR A 66 -6.71 -21.80 1.66
N THR A 67 -7.42 -22.63 2.44
CA THR A 67 -7.17 -24.08 2.49
C THR A 67 -7.94 -24.88 1.44
N ARG A 68 -8.92 -24.27 0.77
CA ARG A 68 -9.75 -24.93 -0.24
C ARG A 68 -9.78 -24.14 -1.54
N ASP A 69 -9.52 -24.84 -2.64
CA ASP A 69 -9.52 -24.26 -3.99
C ASP A 69 -10.88 -23.72 -4.43
N GLN A 70 -11.98 -24.12 -3.77
CA GLN A 70 -13.34 -23.75 -4.15
C GLN A 70 -14.23 -23.45 -2.93
N LYS A 71 -14.02 -22.28 -2.33
CA LYS A 71 -15.02 -21.34 -1.76
C LYS A 71 -14.28 -20.29 -0.92
N LEU A 72 -14.15 -19.10 -1.50
CA LEU A 72 -13.16 -18.10 -1.13
C LEU A 72 -13.52 -17.26 0.11
N TRP A 73 -14.71 -17.41 0.71
CA TRP A 73 -15.12 -16.64 1.87
C TRP A 73 -16.03 -17.44 2.79
N ARG A 74 -15.81 -17.32 4.10
CA ARG A 74 -16.62 -17.95 5.16
C ARG A 74 -16.90 -16.96 6.28
N GLU A 75 -17.97 -17.19 7.01
CA GLU A 75 -18.26 -16.43 8.22
C GLU A 75 -17.27 -16.82 9.33
N GLY A 76 -16.71 -15.81 9.99
CA GLY A 76 -15.90 -15.95 11.20
C GLY A 76 -16.30 -14.87 12.20
N VAL A 77 -16.05 -15.13 13.48
CA VAL A 77 -16.33 -14.18 14.56
C VAL A 77 -15.02 -13.59 15.05
N ILE A 78 -14.98 -12.27 15.23
CA ILE A 78 -13.81 -11.59 15.80
C ILE A 78 -13.71 -11.96 17.29
N VAL A 79 -12.71 -12.75 17.64
CA VAL A 79 -12.44 -13.16 19.04
C VAL A 79 -11.48 -12.24 19.77
N GLY A 80 -10.73 -11.41 19.04
CA GLY A 80 -9.76 -10.48 19.59
C GLY A 80 -9.28 -9.48 18.54
N GLN A 81 -8.61 -8.42 19.01
CA GLN A 81 -8.01 -7.39 18.17
C GLN A 81 -6.53 -7.26 18.54
N GLN A 82 -5.67 -7.14 17.52
CA GLN A 82 -4.25 -6.87 17.71
C GLN A 82 -3.84 -5.70 16.81
N GLY A 83 -3.40 -4.61 17.42
CA GLY A 83 -3.10 -3.37 16.72
C GLY A 83 -4.35 -2.55 16.35
N GLN A 84 -4.16 -1.51 15.56
CA GLN A 84 -5.25 -0.64 15.12
C GLN A 84 -6.01 -1.31 13.97
N VAL A 85 -7.21 -1.82 14.25
CA VAL A 85 -8.13 -2.39 13.26
C VAL A 85 -9.25 -1.37 13.04
N THR A 86 -9.16 -0.57 11.96
CA THR A 86 -10.13 0.48 11.63
C THR A 86 -11.04 0.04 10.49
#